data_AF-A0A7C3XBG6-F1
#
_entry.id   AF-A0A7C3XBG6-F1
#
_cell.length_a   1.000
_cell.length_b   1.000
_cell.length_c   1.000
_cell.angle_alpha   90.00
_cell.angle_beta   90.00
_cell.angle_gamma   90.00
#
_symmetry.space_group_name_H-M   'P 1'
#
loop_
_entity.id
_entity.type
_entity.pdbx_description
1 polymer ?
#
loop_
_entity_poly.entity_id
_entity_poly.type
_entity_poly.pdbx_seq_one_letter_code
_entity_poly.pdbx_strand_id
1 'polypeptide(L)'
;MRDLSTGETRDFPVDGVFVKIGYEPATGWVGGVVELTPAGYIRTDSWMRTAVPGVFAAGDVREPSGRVAQAVVAAAEGAVAALAAERFLKLGEGWHEHK
;
A
#
# COMPACT_ATOMS: atom_id res chain seq x y z
N MET A 1 29.98 -12.24 -3.91
CA MET A 1 28.88 -13.24 -3.94
C MET A 1 29.31 -14.48 -3.17
N ARG A 2 28.43 -15.08 -2.37
CA ARG A 2 28.73 -16.31 -1.61
C ARG A 2 27.91 -17.47 -2.16
N ASP A 3 28.56 -18.60 -2.42
CA ASP A 3 27.89 -19.85 -2.72
C ASP A 3 27.40 -20.48 -1.40
N LEU A 4 26.10 -20.74 -1.29
CA LEU A 4 25.50 -21.29 -0.07
C LEU A 4 25.74 -22.80 0.09
N SER A 5 26.06 -23.51 -0.99
CA SER A 5 26.32 -24.95 -0.99
C SER A 5 27.77 -25.29 -0.62
N THR A 6 28.72 -24.47 -1.05
CA THR A 6 30.15 -24.67 -0.76
C THR A 6 30.67 -23.76 0.35
N GLY A 7 29.97 -22.66 0.63
CA GLY A 7 30.39 -21.62 1.57
C GLY A 7 31.44 -20.65 1.02
N GLU A 8 31.97 -20.90 -0.17
CA GLU A 8 33.00 -20.10 -0.83
C GLU A 8 32.49 -18.70 -1.19
N THR A 9 33.36 -17.69 -1.09
CA THR A 9 33.05 -16.31 -1.46
C THR A 9 33.94 -15.89 -2.62
N ARG A 10 33.33 -15.26 -3.63
CA ARG A 10 34.02 -14.76 -4.82
C ARG A 10 33.55 -13.35 -5.17
N ASP A 11 34.41 -12.61 -5.84
CA ASP A 11 34.01 -11.37 -6.50
C ASP A 11 33.16 -11.69 -7.73
N PHE A 12 32.17 -10.83 -8.00
CA PHE A 12 31.28 -10.97 -9.15
C PHE A 12 31.16 -9.60 -9.83
N PRO A 13 31.98 -9.32 -10.86
CA PRO A 13 32.01 -8.01 -11.49
C PRO A 13 30.72 -7.78 -12.28
N VAL A 14 29.94 -6.76 -11.87
CA VAL A 14 28.71 -6.31 -12.54
C VAL A 14 28.60 -4.79 -12.43
N ASP A 15 27.95 -4.17 -13.41
CA ASP A 15 27.71 -2.72 -13.40
C ASP A 15 26.51 -2.33 -12.51
N GLY A 16 25.63 -3.28 -12.19
CA GLY A 16 24.44 -3.01 -11.39
C GLY A 16 23.76 -4.25 -10.84
N VAL A 17 23.07 -4.08 -9.71
CA VAL A 17 22.27 -5.11 -9.03
C VAL A 17 20.90 -4.53 -8.72
N PHE A 18 19.84 -5.23 -9.15
CA PHE A 18 18.46 -4.88 -8.85
C PHE A 18 17.86 -5.93 -7.93
N VAL A 19 17.56 -5.55 -6.69
CA VAL A 19 16.97 -6.46 -5.70
C VAL A 19 15.45 -6.45 -5.84
N LYS A 20 14.87 -7.62 -6.17
CA LYS A 20 13.43 -7.81 -6.30
C LYS A 20 12.98 -9.01 -5.48
N ILE A 21 13.00 -8.86 -4.16
CA ILE A 21 12.62 -9.91 -3.19
C ILE A 21 11.19 -9.76 -2.65
N GLY A 22 10.45 -8.75 -3.14
CA GLY A 22 9.12 -8.40 -2.66
C GLY A 22 9.10 -7.04 -1.98
N TYR A 23 7.90 -6.61 -1.60
CA TYR A 23 7.65 -5.39 -0.85
C TYR A 23 6.78 -5.71 0.35
N GLU A 24 7.19 -5.20 1.51
CA GLU A 24 6.42 -5.26 2.75
C GLU A 24 5.76 -3.89 2.98
N PRO A 25 4.42 -3.78 2.94
CA PRO A 25 3.74 -2.52 3.20
C PRO A 25 3.87 -2.14 4.68
N ALA A 26 4.03 -0.84 4.95
CA ALA A 26 4.21 -0.31 6.31
C ALA A 26 2.89 -0.27 7.13
N THR A 27 2.24 -1.43 7.29
CA THR A 27 0.92 -1.61 7.92
C THR A 27 0.96 -2.30 9.27
N GLY A 28 2.14 -2.69 9.77
CA GLY A 28 2.27 -3.42 11.04
C GLY A 28 1.64 -2.73 12.26
N TRP A 29 1.52 -1.40 12.23
CA TRP A 29 0.90 -0.61 13.30
C TRP A 29 -0.63 -0.52 13.22
N VAL A 30 -1.23 -0.83 12.07
CA VAL A 30 -2.67 -0.63 11.79
C VAL A 30 -3.45 -1.96 11.73
N GLY A 31 -2.77 -3.07 12.04
CA GLY A 31 -3.37 -4.40 12.10
C GLY A 31 -4.55 -4.44 13.08
N GLY A 32 -5.66 -5.03 12.64
CA GLY A 32 -6.90 -5.14 13.42
C GLY A 32 -7.77 -3.88 13.44
N VAL A 33 -7.28 -2.74 12.93
CA VAL A 33 -8.07 -1.51 12.76
C VAL A 33 -8.74 -1.49 11.40
N VAL A 34 -8.00 -1.78 10.33
CA VAL A 34 -8.52 -1.85 8.95
C VAL A 34 -8.34 -3.23 8.37
N GLU A 35 -9.14 -3.56 7.35
CA GLU A 35 -8.98 -4.82 6.62
C GLU A 35 -7.68 -4.81 5.79
N LEU A 36 -6.85 -5.82 6.02
CA LEU A 36 -5.62 -6.06 5.27
C LEU A 36 -5.79 -7.26 4.34
N THR A 37 -5.13 -7.24 3.18
CA THR A 37 -4.97 -8.42 2.32
C THR A 37 -4.05 -9.44 2.99
N PRO A 38 -4.02 -10.72 2.56
CA PRO A 38 -3.04 -11.69 3.06
C PRO A 38 -1.57 -11.26 2.88
N ALA A 39 -1.30 -10.34 1.95
CA ALA A 39 0.04 -9.78 1.72
C ALA A 39 0.31 -8.51 2.55
N GLY A 40 -0.59 -8.13 3.47
CA GLY A 40 -0.42 -7.02 4.40
C GLY A 40 -0.86 -5.64 3.88
N TYR A 41 -1.44 -5.54 2.68
CA TYR A 41 -1.84 -4.26 2.10
C TYR A 41 -3.22 -3.83 2.60
N ILE A 42 -3.46 -2.52 2.74
CA ILE A 42 -4.78 -2.00 3.12
C ILE A 42 -5.76 -2.20 1.96
N ARG A 43 -6.94 -2.78 2.25
CA ARG A 43 -8.04 -2.83 1.27
C ARG A 43 -8.75 -1.49 1.19
N THR A 44 -8.97 -1.03 -0.02
CA THR A 44 -9.78 0.17 -0.29
C THR A 44 -10.68 -0.03 -1.51
N ASP A 45 -11.68 0.84 -1.63
CA ASP A 45 -12.39 1.02 -2.90
C ASP A 45 -11.71 2.07 -3.81
N SER A 46 -12.38 2.43 -4.91
CA SER A 46 -11.90 3.41 -5.89
C SER A 46 -11.85 4.85 -5.39
N TRP A 47 -12.45 5.14 -4.23
CA TRP A 47 -12.40 6.43 -3.55
C TRP A 47 -11.38 6.45 -2.41
N MET A 48 -10.50 5.44 -2.34
CA MET A 48 -9.46 5.30 -1.32
C MET A 48 -10.01 5.11 0.10
N ARG A 49 -11.28 4.68 0.22
CA ARG A 49 -11.93 4.43 1.51
C ARG A 49 -11.63 3.02 1.98
N THR A 50 -11.34 2.86 3.25
CA THR A 50 -11.30 1.54 3.90
C THR A 50 -12.69 1.11 4.33
N ALA A 51 -12.81 -0.09 4.91
CA ALA A 51 -14.05 -0.54 5.55
C ALA A 51 -14.41 0.26 6.82
N VAL A 52 -13.46 1.01 7.39
CA VAL A 52 -13.69 1.85 8.58
C VAL A 52 -14.04 3.28 8.13
N PRO A 53 -15.21 3.81 8.51
CA PRO A 53 -15.59 5.19 8.23
C PRO A 53 -14.56 6.19 8.72
N GLY A 54 -14.26 7.19 7.89
CA GLY A 54 -13.26 8.21 8.20
C GLY A 54 -11.81 7.77 8.04
N VAL A 55 -11.54 6.49 7.71
CA VAL A 55 -10.19 5.98 7.46
C VAL A 55 -9.99 5.72 5.97
N PHE A 56 -8.94 6.35 5.44
CA PHE A 56 -8.57 6.32 4.02
C PHE A 56 -7.13 5.85 3.87
N ALA A 57 -6.79 5.25 2.72
CA ALA A 57 -5.43 4.81 2.42
C ALA A 57 -5.10 5.04 0.94
N ALA A 58 -3.88 5.50 0.67
CA ALA A 58 -3.41 5.84 -0.68
C ALA A 58 -1.92 5.52 -0.83
N GLY A 59 -1.48 5.29 -2.07
CA GLY A 59 -0.12 4.90 -2.41
C GLY A 59 0.19 3.44 -2.11
N ASP A 60 1.46 3.11 -2.05
CA ASP A 60 1.94 1.71 -2.01
C ASP A 60 1.52 0.92 -0.75
N VAL A 61 0.89 1.56 0.23
CA VAL A 61 0.34 0.91 1.44
C VAL A 61 -0.96 0.14 1.16
N ARG A 62 -1.71 0.55 0.13
CA ARG A 62 -2.93 -0.15 -0.32
C ARG A 62 -2.59 -1.15 -1.42
N GLU A 63 -3.47 -2.13 -1.66
CA GLU A 63 -3.25 -3.13 -2.71
C GLU A 63 -3.15 -2.44 -4.08
N PRO A 64 -1.96 -2.36 -4.71
CA PRO A 64 -1.80 -1.55 -5.91
C PRO A 64 -2.47 -2.24 -7.09
N SER A 65 -3.28 -1.51 -7.84
CA SER A 65 -3.91 -2.02 -9.07
C SER A 65 -2.81 -2.45 -10.04
N GLY A 66 -2.73 -3.75 -10.34
CA GLY A 66 -1.68 -4.30 -11.21
C GLY A 66 -0.26 -4.21 -10.67
N ARG A 67 -0.06 -4.03 -9.35
CA ARG A 67 1.26 -3.83 -8.71
C ARG A 67 2.05 -2.62 -9.23
N VAL A 68 1.34 -1.55 -9.62
CA VAL A 68 1.96 -0.29 -10.04
C VAL A 68 2.30 0.56 -8.82
N ALA A 69 3.51 0.36 -8.29
CA ALA A 69 4.09 1.19 -7.24
C ALA A 69 4.90 2.33 -7.87
N GLN A 70 4.24 3.45 -8.17
CA GLN A 70 4.85 4.61 -8.86
C GLN A 70 4.46 5.91 -8.17
N ALA A 71 5.41 6.83 -8.05
CA ALA A 71 5.21 8.10 -7.34
C ALA A 71 4.02 8.91 -7.88
N VAL A 72 3.82 8.95 -9.20
CA VAL A 72 2.70 9.67 -9.81
C VAL A 72 1.34 9.03 -9.49
N VAL A 73 1.29 7.70 -9.38
CA VAL A 73 0.08 6.97 -9.00
C VAL A 73 -0.23 7.23 -7.53
N ALA A 74 0.77 7.11 -6.66
CA ALA A 74 0.61 7.41 -5.23
C ALA A 74 0.15 8.86 -4.98
N ALA A 75 0.69 9.82 -5.73
CA ALA A 75 0.26 11.22 -5.66
C ALA A 75 -1.21 11.40 -6.10
N ALA A 76 -1.62 10.76 -7.20
CA ALA A 76 -3.00 10.80 -7.67
C ALA A 76 -3.98 10.16 -6.67
N GLU A 77 -3.64 9.00 -6.13
CA GLU A 77 -4.43 8.34 -5.07
C GLU A 77 -4.52 9.22 -3.81
N GLY A 78 -3.43 9.88 -3.42
CA GLY A 78 -3.42 10.81 -2.29
C GLY A 78 -4.39 11.99 -2.49
N ALA A 79 -4.44 12.55 -3.69
CA ALA A 79 -5.41 13.59 -4.02
C ALA A 79 -6.86 13.10 -3.93
N VAL A 80 -7.14 11.88 -4.43
CA VAL A 80 -8.46 11.26 -4.33
C VAL A 80 -8.85 11.02 -2.86
N ALA A 81 -7.93 10.48 -2.05
CA ALA A 81 -8.15 10.24 -0.62
C ALA A 81 -8.44 11.55 0.14
N ALA A 82 -7.70 12.63 -0.17
CA ALA A 82 -7.93 13.93 0.45
C ALA A 82 -9.32 14.49 0.14
N LEU A 83 -9.76 14.40 -1.12
CA LEU A 83 -11.10 14.83 -1.53
C LEU A 83 -12.20 13.95 -0.90
N ALA A 84 -11.97 12.64 -0.79
CA ALA A 84 -12.90 11.74 -0.13
C ALA A 84 -13.02 12.04 1.38
N ALA A 85 -11.90 12.32 2.04
CA ALA A 85 -11.86 12.74 3.44
C ALA A 85 -12.57 14.10 3.64
N GLU A 86 -12.32 15.07 2.76
CA GLU A 86 -12.99 16.37 2.80
C GLU A 86 -14.52 16.21 2.70
N ARG A 87 -14.98 15.39 1.75
CA ARG A 87 -16.40 15.08 1.58
C ARG A 87 -16.99 14.38 2.80
N PHE A 88 -16.25 13.45 3.43
CA PHE A 88 -16.67 12.78 4.66
C PHE A 88 -16.88 13.77 5.80
N LEU A 89 -15.92 14.69 6.01
CA LEU A 89 -16.00 15.72 7.05
C LEU A 89 -17.17 16.69 6.83
N LYS A 90 -17.45 17.08 5.59
CA LYS A 90 -18.56 17.99 5.27
C LYS A 90 -19.94 17.37 5.45
N LEU A 91 -20.07 16.07 5.20
CA LEU A 91 -21.37 15.38 5.23
C LEU A 91 -21.74 14.84 6.61
N GLY A 92 -20.80 14.78 7.57
CA GLY A 92 -21.03 14.38 8.95
C GLY A 92 -21.53 12.94 9.10
N GLU A 93 -20.63 11.97 9.32
CA GLU A 93 -20.84 10.53 9.61
C GLU A 93 -21.84 9.72 8.74
N GLY A 94 -22.58 10.34 7.81
CA GLY A 94 -23.63 9.72 7.01
C GLY A 94 -23.09 9.11 5.72
N TRP A 95 -22.41 7.97 5.80
CA TRP A 95 -22.12 7.15 4.60
C TRP A 95 -22.67 5.72 4.70
N HIS A 96 -23.18 5.30 5.87
CA HIS A 96 -23.80 3.98 6.06
C HIS A 96 -25.34 4.00 6.07
N GLU A 97 -26.00 5.15 5.94
CA GLU A 97 -27.48 5.23 6.03
C GLU A 97 -28.24 4.76 4.77
N HIS A 98 -27.57 4.24 3.75
CA HIS A 98 -28.24 3.67 2.58
C HIS A 98 -27.70 2.28 2.24
N LYS A 99 -28.18 1.28 2.98
CA LYS A 99 -28.37 -0.09 2.48
C LYS A 99 -29.84 -0.46 2.63
#